data_AF-A0A1B6CBZ2-F1
#
_entry.id   AF-A0A1B6CBZ2-F1
#
_cell.length_a   1.000
_cell.length_b   1.000
_cell.length_c   1.000
_cell.angle_alpha   90.00
_cell.angle_beta   90.00
_cell.angle_gamma   90.00
#
_symmetry.space_group_name_H-M   'P 1'
#
loop_
_entity.id
_entity.type
_entity.pdbx_description
1 polymer ?
#
loop_
_entity_poly.entity_id
_entity_poly.type
_entity_poly.pdbx_seq_one_letter_code
_entity_poly.pdbx_strand_id
1 'polypeptide(L)'
;MASLIEQRTAVKFCFLLGKTAAETVVMMKTAYKDDALGKTQVYEWFFRFKNGDMSVEDKPRSGRPSTARTDDNVDKIRDLVCEDRRRTIEVLEVLSGISWSSVQRILTEDLGLTRVAAKFRKNSELKCAML
;
A
#
# COMPACT_ATOMS: atom_id res chain seq x y z
N MET A 1 -10.89 15.52 22.49
CA MET A 1 -11.52 14.99 21.26
C MET A 1 -11.35 13.48 21.27
N ALA A 2 -12.46 12.73 21.22
CA ALA A 2 -12.39 11.28 21.10
C ALA A 2 -11.86 10.88 19.71
N SER A 3 -11.02 9.86 19.64
CA SER A 3 -10.49 9.40 18.35
C SER A 3 -11.60 8.76 17.51
N LEU A 4 -11.52 8.84 16.18
CA LEU A 4 -12.49 8.19 15.30
C LEU A 4 -12.58 6.68 15.53
N ILE A 5 -11.46 6.03 15.87
CA ILE A 5 -11.39 4.60 16.18
C ILE A 5 -12.18 4.28 17.46
N GLU A 6 -12.06 5.13 18.49
CA GLU A 6 -12.81 4.99 19.74
C GLU A 6 -14.32 5.04 19.50
N GLN A 7 -14.79 6.05 18.75
CA GLN A 7 -16.22 6.19 18.45
C GLN A 7 -16.76 5.03 17.60
N ARG A 8 -15.97 4.53 16.62
CA ARG A 8 -16.34 3.33 15.84
C ARG A 8 -16.40 2.07 16.71
N THR A 9 -15.50 1.97 17.69
CA THR A 9 -15.51 0.88 18.68
C THR A 9 -16.75 0.96 19.57
N ALA A 10 -17.18 2.16 19.98
CA ALA A 10 -18.43 2.35 20.70
C ALA A 10 -19.66 1.96 19.87
N VAL A 11 -19.68 2.28 18.56
CA VAL A 11 -20.75 1.82 17.65
C VAL A 11 -20.77 0.29 17.55
N LYS A 12 -19.60 -0.36 17.43
CA LYS A 12 -19.47 -1.83 17.43
C LYS A 12 -19.98 -2.45 18.74
N PHE A 13 -19.65 -1.83 19.87
CA PHE A 13 -20.15 -2.26 21.18
C PHE A 13 -21.68 -2.20 21.24
N CYS A 14 -22.30 -1.11 20.79
CA CYS A 14 -23.76 -0.98 20.73
C CYS A 14 -24.42 -2.03 19.81
N PHE A 15 -23.80 -2.31 18.66
CA PHE A 15 -24.24 -3.37 17.75
C PHE A 15 -24.22 -4.76 18.43
N LEU A 16 -23.15 -5.10 19.14
CA LEU A 16 -23.02 -6.36 19.87
C LEU A 16 -24.03 -6.49 21.03
N LEU A 17 -24.43 -5.35 21.63
CA LEU A 17 -25.51 -5.31 22.62
C LEU A 17 -26.92 -5.47 22.03
N GLY A 18 -27.04 -5.64 20.70
CA GLY A 18 -28.32 -5.77 20.02
C GLY A 18 -29.10 -4.46 19.91
N LYS A 19 -28.45 -3.30 20.11
CA LYS A 19 -29.07 -2.00 19.94
C LYS A 19 -29.29 -1.69 18.47
N THR A 20 -30.29 -0.88 18.18
CA THR A 20 -30.54 -0.39 16.83
C THR A 20 -29.60 0.76 16.48
N ALA A 21 -29.41 1.01 15.17
CA ALA A 21 -28.62 2.16 14.71
C ALA A 21 -29.20 3.49 15.22
N ALA A 22 -30.54 3.61 15.28
CA ALA A 22 -31.21 4.82 15.75
C ALA A 22 -30.93 5.09 17.24
N GLU A 23 -31.04 4.08 18.10
CA GLU A 23 -30.67 4.19 19.52
C GLU A 23 -29.19 4.54 19.68
N THR A 24 -28.33 3.93 18.86
CA THR A 24 -26.90 4.18 18.90
C THR A 24 -26.56 5.63 18.55
N VAL A 25 -27.24 6.23 17.57
CA VAL A 25 -27.08 7.66 17.25
C VAL A 25 -27.41 8.54 18.45
N VAL A 26 -28.45 8.21 19.21
CA VAL A 26 -28.80 8.95 20.44
C VAL A 26 -27.69 8.80 21.48
N MET A 27 -27.25 7.56 21.75
CA MET A 27 -26.18 7.29 22.72
C MET A 27 -24.86 7.98 22.35
N MET A 28 -24.49 7.97 21.07
CA MET A 28 -23.29 8.66 20.57
C MET A 28 -23.40 10.18 20.78
N LYS A 29 -24.55 10.79 20.48
CA LYS A 29 -24.77 12.22 20.73
C LYS A 29 -24.76 12.57 22.21
N THR A 30 -25.30 11.70 23.07
CA THR A 30 -25.28 11.93 24.52
C THR A 30 -23.85 11.88 25.08
N ALA A 31 -23.03 10.93 24.62
CA ALA A 31 -21.66 10.76 25.10
C ALA A 31 -20.68 11.79 24.52
N TYR A 32 -20.72 12.02 23.21
CA TYR A 32 -19.72 12.81 22.48
C TYR A 32 -20.22 14.21 22.06
N LYS A 33 -21.51 14.52 22.24
CA LYS A 33 -22.11 15.82 21.91
C LYS A 33 -21.82 16.23 20.46
N ASP A 34 -21.20 17.39 20.25
CA ASP A 34 -20.90 17.95 18.93
C ASP A 34 -19.77 17.18 18.21
N ASP A 35 -18.93 16.45 18.95
CA ASP A 35 -17.86 15.62 18.41
C ASP A 35 -18.33 14.23 17.96
N ALA A 36 -19.64 13.92 18.11
CA ALA A 36 -20.19 12.61 17.80
C ALA A 36 -20.17 12.28 16.29
N LEU A 37 -19.94 11.01 15.95
CA LEU A 37 -20.12 10.49 14.59
C LEU A 37 -21.51 10.87 14.05
N GLY A 38 -21.53 11.29 12.79
CA GLY A 38 -22.76 11.66 12.11
C GLY A 38 -23.71 10.47 11.97
N LYS A 39 -25.02 10.76 11.89
CA LYS A 39 -26.07 9.74 11.71
C LYS A 39 -25.74 8.78 10.57
N THR A 40 -25.38 9.30 9.39
CA THR A 40 -25.04 8.48 8.21
C THR A 40 -23.89 7.51 8.47
N GLN A 41 -22.84 7.96 9.17
CA GLN A 41 -21.69 7.13 9.49
C GLN A 41 -22.07 5.98 10.43
N VAL A 42 -22.89 6.25 11.46
CA VAL A 42 -23.37 5.19 12.37
C VAL A 42 -24.15 4.12 11.58
N TYR A 43 -25.02 4.52 10.66
CA TYR A 43 -25.78 3.56 9.83
C TYR A 43 -24.88 2.76 8.88
N GLU A 44 -23.87 3.38 8.28
CA GLU A 44 -22.89 2.70 7.44
C GLU A 44 -22.11 1.65 8.23
N TRP A 45 -21.66 1.99 9.44
CA TRP A 45 -21.00 1.03 10.34
C TRP A 45 -21.91 -0.13 10.72
N PHE A 46 -23.17 0.14 11.04
CA PHE A 46 -24.17 -0.91 11.28
C PHE A 46 -24.37 -1.82 10.07
N PHE A 47 -24.40 -1.26 8.86
CA PHE A 47 -24.51 -2.04 7.63
C PHE A 47 -23.29 -2.95 7.43
N ARG A 48 -22.08 -2.43 7.67
CA ARG A 48 -20.84 -3.22 7.62
C ARG A 48 -20.85 -4.38 8.61
N PHE A 49 -21.26 -4.12 9.86
CA PHE A 49 -21.33 -5.15 10.90
C PHE A 49 -22.38 -6.22 10.58
N LYS A 50 -23.54 -5.85 10.01
CA LYS A 50 -24.53 -6.82 9.52
C LYS A 50 -24.00 -7.72 8.40
N ASN A 51 -23.09 -7.19 7.57
CA ASN A 51 -22.43 -7.95 6.50
C ASN A 51 -21.21 -8.76 7.01
N GLY A 52 -20.97 -8.81 8.32
CA GLY A 52 -19.88 -9.58 8.94
C GLY A 52 -18.52 -8.86 9.01
N ASP A 53 -18.39 -7.63 8.49
CA ASP A 53 -17.15 -6.85 8.59
C ASP A 53 -17.07 -6.15 9.95
N MET A 54 -16.49 -6.83 10.94
CA MET A 54 -16.35 -6.36 12.32
C MET A 54 -15.08 -5.52 12.58
N SER A 55 -14.30 -5.17 11.55
CA SER A 55 -13.08 -4.35 11.72
C SER A 55 -13.43 -2.87 11.86
N VAL A 56 -12.91 -2.21 12.90
CA VAL A 56 -13.10 -0.75 13.14
C VAL A 56 -12.03 0.10 12.43
N GLU A 57 -10.99 -0.54 11.91
CA GLU A 57 -9.90 0.10 11.21
C GLU A 57 -10.28 0.45 9.77
N ASP A 58 -9.63 1.49 9.24
CA ASP A 58 -9.72 1.77 7.81
C ASP A 58 -9.02 0.63 7.06
N LYS A 59 -9.67 0.12 6.02
CA LYS A 59 -9.01 -0.76 5.06
C LYS A 59 -7.84 0.01 4.42
N PRO A 60 -6.74 -0.67 4.04
CA PRO A 60 -5.68 -0.03 3.29
C PRO A 60 -6.28 0.73 2.13
N ARG A 61 -6.07 2.05 2.11
CA ARG A 61 -6.58 2.90 1.04
C ARG A 61 -5.80 2.52 -0.20
N SER A 62 -6.50 2.11 -1.25
CA SER A 62 -5.91 2.11 -2.58
C SER A 62 -5.53 3.56 -2.89
N GLY A 63 -4.25 3.88 -2.74
CA GLY A 63 -3.71 5.12 -3.31
C GLY A 63 -3.94 5.12 -4.82
N ARG A 64 -3.77 6.27 -5.47
CA ARG A 64 -3.78 6.32 -6.93
C ARG A 64 -2.68 5.39 -7.45
N PRO A 65 -3.00 4.31 -8.18
CA PRO A 65 -1.97 3.50 -8.83
C PRO A 65 -1.21 4.42 -9.79
N SER A 66 0.12 4.40 -9.73
CA SER A 66 0.91 5.11 -10.73
C SER A 66 0.64 4.43 -12.08
N THR A 67 0.27 5.20 -13.11
CA THR A 67 0.11 4.69 -14.48
C THR A 67 1.41 4.08 -15.02
N ALA A 68 2.55 4.40 -14.41
CA ALA A 68 3.85 3.86 -14.77
C ALA A 68 4.23 2.57 -14.01
N ARG A 69 3.59 2.25 -12.87
CA ARG A 69 3.88 1.05 -12.06
C ARG A 69 2.78 -0.01 -12.23
N THR A 70 2.48 -0.34 -13.47
CA THR A 70 1.65 -1.51 -13.80
C THR A 70 2.50 -2.78 -13.70
N ASP A 71 1.87 -3.94 -13.49
CA ASP A 71 2.58 -5.22 -13.41
C ASP A 71 3.41 -5.49 -14.68
N ASP A 72 2.86 -5.18 -15.87
CA ASP A 72 3.57 -5.29 -17.15
C ASP A 72 4.88 -4.47 -17.19
N ASN A 73 4.86 -3.27 -16.62
CA ASN A 73 6.03 -2.39 -16.57
C ASN A 73 7.06 -2.90 -15.56
N VAL A 74 6.60 -3.47 -14.45
CA VAL A 74 7.49 -4.09 -13.44
C VAL A 74 8.20 -5.30 -14.05
N ASP A 75 7.47 -6.15 -14.77
CA ASP A 75 8.04 -7.33 -15.43
C ASP A 75 9.00 -6.94 -16.56
N LYS A 76 8.65 -5.92 -17.38
CA LYS A 76 9.56 -5.39 -18.39
C LYS A 76 10.89 -4.90 -17.81
N ILE A 77 10.85 -4.17 -16.68
CA ILE A 77 12.07 -3.71 -16.00
C ILE A 77 12.84 -4.89 -15.39
N ARG A 78 12.14 -5.89 -14.83
CA ARG A 78 12.76 -7.11 -14.30
C ARG A 78 13.57 -7.82 -15.40
N ASP A 79 12.99 -8.01 -16.58
CA ASP A 79 13.65 -8.69 -17.69
C ASP A 79 14.90 -7.93 -18.15
N LEU A 80 14.80 -6.60 -18.34
CA LEU A 80 15.93 -5.76 -18.74
C LEU A 80 17.09 -5.77 -17.73
N VAL A 81 16.80 -5.91 -16.44
CA VAL A 81 17.81 -6.03 -15.37
C VAL A 81 18.39 -7.44 -15.31
N CYS A 82 17.58 -8.46 -15.58
CA CYS A 82 18.03 -9.85 -15.68
C CYS A 82 18.98 -10.07 -16.85
N GLU A 83 18.78 -9.38 -17.98
CA GLU A 83 19.72 -9.36 -19.11
C GLU A 83 21.10 -8.80 -18.72
N ASP A 84 21.14 -7.62 -18.10
CA ASP A 84 22.37 -7.01 -17.63
C ASP A 84 22.15 -6.15 -16.37
N ARG A 85 22.63 -6.68 -15.25
CA ARG A 85 22.54 -6.05 -13.93
C ARG A 85 23.38 -4.78 -13.80
N ARG A 86 24.28 -4.48 -14.74
CA ARG A 86 25.14 -3.29 -14.71
C ARG A 86 24.53 -2.08 -15.41
N ARG A 87 23.37 -2.25 -16.08
CA ARG A 87 22.67 -1.14 -16.75
C ARG A 87 22.31 -0.03 -15.76
N THR A 88 22.47 1.22 -16.19
CA THR A 88 22.04 2.38 -15.41
C THR A 88 20.55 2.64 -15.57
N ILE A 89 19.99 3.46 -14.68
CA ILE A 89 18.57 3.82 -14.73
C ILE A 89 18.27 4.59 -16.02
N GLU A 90 19.20 5.42 -16.53
CA GLU A 90 18.99 6.13 -17.81
C GLU A 90 18.82 5.16 -18.99
N VAL A 91 19.60 4.07 -19.02
CA VAL A 91 19.49 3.06 -20.08
C VAL A 91 18.14 2.33 -19.98
N LEU A 92 17.73 1.99 -18.75
CA LEU A 92 16.45 1.32 -18.51
C LEU A 92 15.26 2.20 -18.88
N GLU A 93 15.32 3.51 -18.63
CA GLU A 93 14.30 4.47 -19.08
C GLU A 93 14.14 4.45 -20.60
N VAL A 94 15.25 4.54 -21.34
CA VAL A 94 15.22 4.55 -22.82
C VAL A 94 14.66 3.23 -23.38
N LEU A 95 15.06 2.09 -22.83
CA LEU A 95 14.61 0.78 -23.31
C LEU A 95 13.16 0.47 -22.93
N SER A 96 12.73 0.92 -21.75
CA SER A 96 11.38 0.65 -21.26
C SER A 96 10.33 1.65 -21.75
N GLY A 97 10.73 2.89 -22.06
CA GLY A 97 9.83 4.01 -22.32
C GLY A 97 9.16 4.56 -21.05
N ILE A 98 9.67 4.17 -19.88
CA ILE A 98 9.15 4.57 -18.56
C ILE A 98 10.04 5.67 -18.00
N SER A 99 9.44 6.68 -17.36
CA SER A 99 10.20 7.77 -16.77
C SER A 99 11.24 7.28 -15.75
N TRP A 100 12.39 7.94 -15.72
CA TRP A 100 13.49 7.66 -14.80
C TRP A 100 13.04 7.43 -13.35
N SER A 101 12.17 8.32 -12.84
CA SER A 101 11.66 8.25 -11.46
C SER A 101 10.81 7.01 -11.20
N SER A 102 10.04 6.58 -12.18
CA SER A 102 9.23 5.36 -12.07
C SER A 102 10.12 4.12 -12.12
N VAL A 103 11.12 4.09 -13.01
CA VAL A 103 12.12 3.01 -13.04
C VAL A 103 12.87 2.90 -11.71
N GLN A 104 13.33 4.03 -11.16
CA GLN A 104 13.99 4.04 -9.85
C GLN A 104 13.10 3.41 -8.77
N ARG A 105 11.82 3.80 -8.71
CA ARG A 105 10.87 3.27 -7.73
C ARG A 105 10.56 1.80 -7.95
N ILE A 106 10.42 1.35 -9.21
CA ILE A 106 10.23 -0.07 -9.54
C ILE A 106 11.42 -0.90 -9.03
N LEU A 107 12.65 -0.43 -9.28
CA LEU A 107 13.84 -1.12 -8.81
C LEU A 107 13.89 -1.22 -7.28
N THR A 108 13.57 -0.15 -6.55
CA THR A 108 13.72 -0.14 -5.08
C THR A 108 12.51 -0.64 -4.30
N GLU A 109 11.29 -0.27 -4.70
CA GLU A 109 10.04 -0.57 -3.98
C GLU A 109 9.40 -1.89 -4.44
N ASP A 110 9.35 -2.16 -5.76
CA ASP A 110 8.67 -3.34 -6.31
C ASP A 110 9.59 -4.56 -6.40
N LEU A 111 10.83 -4.35 -6.88
CA LEU A 111 11.82 -5.42 -7.07
C LEU A 111 12.76 -5.58 -5.87
N GLY A 112 12.81 -4.62 -4.95
CA GLY A 112 13.67 -4.66 -3.76
C GLY A 112 15.18 -4.67 -4.07
N LEU A 113 15.57 -4.18 -5.25
CA LEU A 113 16.96 -4.18 -5.71
C LEU A 113 17.71 -2.95 -5.18
N THR A 114 18.93 -3.19 -4.72
CA THR A 114 19.87 -2.13 -4.29
C THR A 114 21.12 -2.16 -5.14
N ARG A 115 21.68 -0.99 -5.47
CA ARG A 115 22.96 -0.91 -6.17
C ARG A 115 24.09 -1.38 -5.25
N VAL A 116 24.77 -2.44 -5.65
CA VAL A 116 25.94 -2.97 -4.93
C VAL A 116 27.20 -2.67 -5.75
N ALA A 117 28.22 -2.10 -5.11
CA ALA A 117 29.51 -1.88 -5.74
C ALA A 117 30.18 -3.24 -6.04
N ALA A 118 30.76 -3.38 -7.24
CA ALA A 118 31.53 -4.56 -7.58
C ALA A 118 32.72 -4.68 -6.62
N LYS A 119 32.84 -5.81 -5.91
CA LYS A 119 34.04 -6.12 -5.13
C LYS A 119 35.13 -6.56 -6.09
N PHE A 120 36.22 -5.81 -6.14
CA PHE A 120 37.41 -6.19 -6.88
C PHE A 120 37.97 -7.49 -6.29
N ARG A 121 37.88 -8.59 -7.03
CA ARG A 121 38.62 -9.81 -6.73
C ARG A 121 39.97 -9.72 -7.45
N LYS A 122 41.07 -9.79 -6.70
CA LYS A 122 42.40 -10.02 -7.28
C LYS A 122 42.40 -11.41 -7.91
N ASN A 123 42.16 -11.51 -9.20
CA ASN A 123 42.34 -12.75 -9.94
C ASN A 123 43.83 -12.89 -10.27
N SER A 124 44.60 -13.51 -9.36
CA SER A 124 45.82 -14.21 -9.78
C SER A 124 45.37 -15.49 -10.47
N GLU A 125 45.61 -15.58 -11.78
CA GLU A 125 45.46 -16.78 -12.62
C GLU A 125 44.05 -17.19 -13.03
N LEU A 126 43.60 -16.66 -14.17
CA LEU A 126 42.86 -17.45 -15.16
C LEU A 126 43.27 -17.00 -16.57
N LYS A 127 44.29 -17.68 -17.12
CA LYS A 127 44.41 -17.89 -18.57
C LYS A 127 43.29 -18.84 -18.97
N CYS A 128 42.39 -18.45 -19.87
CA CYS A 128 41.73 -19.26 -20.90
C CYS A 128 40.57 -18.45 -21.52
N ALA A 129 40.78 -18.00 -22.76
CA ALA A 129 40.04 -18.43 -23.95
C ALA A 129 38.86 -17.50 -24.30
N MET A 130 39.15 -16.54 -25.18
CA MET A 130 38.19 -16.10 -26.19
C MET A 130 37.87 -17.29 -27.10
N LEU A 131 36.59 -17.61 -27.23
CA LEU A 131 35.98 -18.01 -28.49
C LEU A 131 34.74 -17.13 -28.66
#